data_AF-A0A1F3DA97-F1
#
_entry.id   AF-A0A1F3DA97-F1
#
_cell.length_a   1.000
_cell.length_b   1.000
_cell.length_c   1.000
_cell.angle_alpha   90.00
_cell.angle_beta   90.00
_cell.angle_gamma   90.00
#
_symmetry.space_group_name_H-M   'P 1'
#
loop_
_entity.id
_entity.type
_entity.pdbx_description
1 polymer ?
#
loop_
_entity_poly.entity_id
_entity_poly.type
_entity_poly.pdbx_seq_one_letter_code
_entity_poly.pdbx_strand_id
1 'polypeptide(L)'
;MKKTLLIVIVLLSISGITFPQTSPVKIIDLAVIPGIKADTTLQLDSTDLIVNFKIKNSNQALIAYFLFGTAPDLNDIFSVNGTFFNQSGTMYLITNGYQNEITDYSAQAFIKLSGQQNTGFNYLTVYVEDNTGLITDKLYFHK
;
A
#
# COMPACT_ATOMS: atom_id res chain seq x y z
N MET A 1 24.62 -45.17 -46.86
CA MET A 1 23.57 -44.12 -46.73
C MET A 1 23.86 -43.33 -45.45
N LYS A 2 24.30 -42.07 -45.56
CA LYS A 2 24.66 -41.22 -44.41
C LYS A 2 23.39 -40.52 -43.90
N LYS A 3 23.01 -40.72 -42.64
CA LYS A 3 21.89 -40.04 -41.99
C LYS A 3 22.40 -38.74 -41.37
N THR A 4 22.00 -37.61 -41.93
CA THR A 4 22.31 -36.29 -41.37
C THR A 4 21.28 -35.99 -40.28
N LEU A 5 21.73 -35.94 -39.03
CA LEU A 5 20.89 -35.56 -37.88
C LEU A 5 20.83 -34.04 -37.81
N LEU A 6 19.64 -33.47 -37.99
CA LEU A 6 19.38 -32.03 -37.93
C LEU A 6 18.90 -31.70 -36.52
N ILE A 7 19.77 -31.07 -35.72
CA ILE A 7 19.41 -30.59 -34.38
C ILE A 7 18.81 -29.20 -34.53
N VAL A 8 17.50 -29.10 -34.34
CA VAL A 8 16.79 -27.82 -34.27
C VAL A 8 16.91 -27.29 -32.84
N ILE A 9 17.73 -26.26 -32.64
CA ILE A 9 17.81 -25.53 -31.38
C ILE A 9 16.63 -24.57 -31.33
N VAL A 10 15.58 -24.93 -30.60
CA VAL A 10 14.47 -24.04 -30.29
C VAL A 10 14.95 -23.10 -29.17
N LEU A 11 15.31 -21.86 -29.54
CA LEU A 11 15.50 -20.78 -28.58
C LEU A 11 14.13 -20.39 -27.99
N LEU A 12 13.83 -20.89 -26.79
CA LEU A 12 12.72 -20.41 -25.97
C LEU A 12 13.09 -19.03 -25.41
N SER A 13 12.75 -17.97 -26.12
CA SER A 13 12.73 -16.62 -25.58
C SER A 13 11.59 -16.52 -24.56
N ILE A 14 11.92 -16.65 -23.27
CA ILE A 14 11.01 -16.42 -22.16
C ILE A 14 10.73 -14.92 -22.12
N SER A 15 9.68 -14.50 -22.82
CA SER A 15 9.13 -13.16 -22.71
C SER A 15 8.37 -13.11 -21.38
N GLY A 16 8.95 -12.50 -20.35
CA GLY A 16 8.23 -12.25 -19.11
C GLY A 16 7.02 -11.35 -19.41
N ILE A 17 5.81 -11.86 -19.24
CA ILE A 17 4.58 -11.09 -19.38
C ILE A 17 4.46 -10.21 -18.14
N THR A 18 4.90 -8.95 -18.23
CA THR A 18 4.57 -7.95 -17.21
C THR A 18 3.16 -7.44 -17.51
N PHE A 19 2.20 -7.68 -16.62
CA PHE A 19 0.89 -7.07 -16.72
C PHE A 19 1.00 -5.59 -16.32
N PRO A 20 0.65 -4.64 -17.20
CA PRO A 20 0.63 -3.24 -16.82
C PRO A 20 -0.45 -3.00 -15.76
N GLN A 21 -0.13 -2.18 -14.76
CA GLN A 21 -1.08 -1.72 -13.76
C GLN A 21 -2.33 -1.17 -14.44
N THR A 22 -3.50 -1.71 -14.09
CA THR A 22 -4.78 -1.40 -14.76
C THR A 22 -5.49 -0.19 -14.17
N SER A 23 -5.24 0.11 -12.89
CA SER A 23 -5.78 1.31 -12.25
C SER A 23 -5.12 2.60 -12.77
N PRO A 24 -5.89 3.67 -13.06
CA PRO A 24 -5.34 4.99 -13.36
C PRO A 24 -4.73 5.67 -12.12
N VAL A 25 -5.08 5.23 -10.90
CA VAL A 25 -4.41 5.65 -9.67
C VAL A 25 -3.04 5.00 -9.59
N LYS A 26 -2.01 5.69 -9.09
CA LYS A 26 -0.68 5.09 -8.91
C LYS A 26 -0.10 5.46 -7.56
N ILE A 27 0.46 4.48 -6.86
CA ILE A 27 1.29 4.71 -5.67
C ILE A 27 2.75 4.43 -6.00
N ILE A 28 3.67 5.22 -5.45
CA ILE A 28 5.06 5.27 -5.95
C ILE A 28 6.08 4.97 -4.86
N ASP A 29 5.82 5.44 -3.66
CA ASP A 29 6.81 5.46 -2.58
C ASP A 29 6.08 5.27 -1.26
N LEU A 30 6.72 4.58 -0.32
CA LEU A 30 6.15 4.23 0.98
C LEU A 30 7.21 4.44 2.06
N ALA A 31 6.87 5.22 3.07
CA ALA A 31 7.66 5.41 4.26
C ALA A 31 6.78 5.19 5.51
N VAL A 32 7.32 4.46 6.48
CA VAL A 32 6.68 4.22 7.77
C VAL A 32 7.63 4.73 8.85
N ILE A 33 7.14 5.65 9.68
CA ILE A 33 7.92 6.19 10.79
C ILE A 33 7.10 6.11 12.09
N PRO A 34 7.73 5.85 13.24
CA PRO A 34 7.10 6.09 14.53
C PRO A 34 6.74 7.57 14.63
N GLY A 35 5.54 7.88 15.08
CA GLY A 35 5.16 9.28 15.25
C GLY A 35 3.90 9.42 16.09
N ILE A 36 3.94 10.36 17.03
CA ILE A 36 2.83 10.63 17.94
C ILE A 36 2.00 11.77 17.34
N LYS A 37 0.74 11.51 17.02
CA LYS A 37 -0.25 12.59 16.91
C LYS A 37 -0.81 12.77 18.32
N ALA A 38 -0.85 14.00 18.83
CA ALA A 38 -1.27 14.29 20.19
C ALA A 38 -2.75 13.93 20.40
N ASP A 39 -3.02 12.66 20.66
CA ASP A 39 -4.31 12.15 21.11
C ASP A 39 -4.27 12.11 22.64
N THR A 40 -5.23 12.76 23.28
CA THR A 40 -5.32 12.87 24.75
C THR A 40 -5.64 11.55 25.44
N THR A 41 -5.87 10.47 24.68
CA THR A 41 -6.10 9.12 25.20
C THR A 41 -4.80 8.32 25.28
N LEU A 42 -4.08 8.49 26.39
CA LEU A 42 -2.92 7.66 26.75
C LEU A 42 -3.34 6.19 26.89
N GLN A 43 -3.15 5.40 25.83
CA GLN A 43 -3.05 3.95 25.96
C GLN A 43 -1.60 3.61 26.31
N LEU A 44 -1.42 2.96 27.45
CA LEU A 44 -0.10 2.70 28.03
C LEU A 44 0.75 1.70 27.20
N ASP A 45 0.13 1.00 26.24
CA ASP A 45 0.77 -0.02 25.40
C ASP A 45 0.32 0.09 23.94
N SER A 46 0.58 1.25 23.33
CA SER A 46 0.30 1.49 21.91
C SER A 46 1.48 2.14 21.21
N THR A 47 1.65 1.81 19.94
CA THR A 47 2.60 2.46 19.03
C THR A 47 1.83 3.19 17.94
N ASP A 48 2.07 4.49 17.82
CA ASP A 48 1.53 5.29 16.73
C ASP A 48 2.52 5.28 15.56
N LEU A 49 2.00 4.93 14.39
CA LEU A 49 2.72 4.92 13.13
C LEU A 49 2.16 5.99 12.20
N ILE A 50 3.07 6.70 11.54
CA ILE A 50 2.77 7.56 10.42
C ILE A 50 3.17 6.80 9.16
N VAL A 51 2.16 6.44 8.36
CA VAL A 51 2.37 5.81 7.06
C VAL A 51 2.19 6.87 5.99
N ASN A 52 3.29 7.21 5.32
CA ASN A 52 3.31 8.16 4.21
C ASN A 52 3.49 7.40 2.90
N PHE A 53 2.67 7.72 1.91
CA PHE A 53 2.88 7.22 0.56
C PHE A 53 2.59 8.27 -0.48
N LYS A 54 3.28 8.19 -1.63
CA LYS A 54 3.03 9.08 -2.76
C LYS A 54 1.96 8.50 -3.67
N ILE A 55 0.96 9.31 -4.02
CA ILE A 55 -0.18 8.93 -4.86
C ILE A 55 -0.38 9.92 -6.02
N LYS A 56 -0.54 9.39 -7.23
CA LYS A 56 -0.99 10.12 -8.43
C LYS A 56 -2.46 9.83 -8.69
N ASN A 57 -3.17 10.83 -9.24
CA ASN A 57 -4.60 10.77 -9.55
C ASN A 57 -5.45 10.43 -8.31
N SER A 58 -5.12 11.02 -7.15
CA SER A 58 -5.84 10.78 -5.88
C SER A 58 -7.34 11.12 -5.97
N ASN A 59 -7.74 11.99 -6.90
CA ASN A 59 -9.14 12.30 -7.20
C ASN A 59 -9.94 11.12 -7.77
N GLN A 60 -9.27 10.03 -8.18
CA GLN A 60 -9.89 8.79 -8.65
C GLN A 60 -9.78 7.65 -7.63
N ALA A 61 -9.05 7.86 -6.53
CA ALA A 61 -8.90 6.89 -5.45
C ALA A 61 -10.15 6.81 -4.59
N LEU A 62 -10.43 5.61 -4.07
CA LEU A 62 -11.59 5.33 -3.22
C LEU A 62 -11.15 4.85 -1.83
N ILE A 63 -10.35 3.78 -1.76
CA ILE A 63 -9.90 3.18 -0.49
C ILE A 63 -8.40 2.94 -0.54
N ALA A 64 -7.67 3.32 0.50
CA ALA A 64 -6.32 2.84 0.78
C ALA A 64 -6.40 1.69 1.79
N TYR A 65 -5.75 0.58 1.49
CA TYR A 65 -5.67 -0.58 2.36
C TYR A 65 -4.30 -0.63 3.03
N PHE A 66 -4.29 -0.84 4.35
CA PHE A 66 -3.08 -0.99 5.15
C PHE A 66 -3.14 -2.35 5.84
N LEU A 67 -2.40 -3.34 5.32
CA LEU A 67 -2.39 -4.71 5.83
C LEU A 67 -1.11 -4.95 6.62
N PHE A 68 -1.23 -5.12 7.93
CA PHE A 68 -0.13 -5.48 8.81
C PHE A 68 -0.14 -6.99 8.99
N GLY A 69 0.98 -7.63 8.66
CA GLY A 69 1.08 -9.07 8.69
C GLY A 69 2.46 -9.62 9.00
N THR A 70 2.51 -10.93 9.17
CA THR A 70 3.75 -11.68 9.38
C THR A 70 4.53 -11.91 8.08
N ALA A 71 3.85 -11.80 6.93
CA ALA A 71 4.40 -11.90 5.57
C ALA A 71 3.72 -10.90 4.61
N PRO A 72 4.30 -10.62 3.41
CA PRO A 72 3.66 -9.77 2.41
C PRO A 72 2.24 -10.22 2.06
N ASP A 73 1.34 -9.26 1.89
CA ASP A 73 -0.07 -9.43 1.53
C ASP A 73 -0.96 -10.10 2.58
N LEU A 74 -0.42 -10.44 3.75
CA LEU A 74 -1.20 -10.92 4.88
C LEU A 74 -1.70 -9.76 5.75
N ASN A 75 -2.85 -9.97 6.37
CA ASN A 75 -3.47 -9.06 7.34
C ASN A 75 -3.74 -9.77 8.68
N ASP A 76 -2.94 -10.79 8.99
CA ASP A 76 -3.08 -11.68 10.14
C ASP A 76 -2.77 -11.01 11.49
N ILE A 77 -2.17 -9.82 11.49
CA ILE A 77 -1.92 -9.03 12.70
C ILE A 77 -2.95 -7.91 12.86
N PHE A 78 -3.14 -7.11 11.83
CA PHE A 78 -4.09 -5.99 11.84
C PHE A 78 -4.36 -5.50 10.42
N SER A 79 -5.52 -4.90 10.19
CA SER A 79 -5.75 -4.12 8.98
C SER A 79 -6.61 -2.91 9.27
N VAL A 80 -6.38 -1.85 8.51
CA VAL A 80 -7.19 -0.64 8.53
C VAL A 80 -7.32 -0.11 7.12
N ASN A 81 -8.47 0.51 6.86
CA ASN A 81 -8.75 1.17 5.59
C ASN A 81 -8.74 2.68 5.79
N GLY A 82 -8.23 3.39 4.79
CA GLY A 82 -8.38 4.83 4.64
C GLY A 82 -9.34 5.16 3.51
N THR A 83 -10.21 6.14 3.69
CA THR A 83 -11.13 6.60 2.65
C THR A 83 -10.62 7.89 2.04
N PHE A 84 -10.62 7.95 0.71
CA PHE A 84 -10.33 9.19 0.00
C PHE A 84 -11.59 10.04 -0.09
N PHE A 85 -11.46 11.33 0.23
CA PHE A 85 -12.58 12.27 0.25
C PHE A 85 -12.20 13.57 -0.45
N ASN A 86 -13.06 14.06 -1.35
CA ASN A 86 -12.90 15.37 -1.97
C ASN A 86 -13.77 16.39 -1.23
N GLN A 87 -13.15 17.46 -0.74
CA GLN A 87 -13.85 18.60 -0.17
C GLN A 87 -13.41 19.86 -0.91
N SER A 88 -14.33 20.44 -1.69
CA SER A 88 -14.10 21.69 -2.42
C SER A 88 -12.85 21.67 -3.31
N GLY A 89 -12.59 20.55 -4.00
CA GLY A 89 -11.44 20.39 -4.88
C GLY A 89 -10.15 19.94 -4.19
N THR A 90 -10.12 19.91 -2.85
CA THR A 90 -8.99 19.41 -2.08
C THR A 90 -9.21 17.94 -1.73
N MET A 91 -8.20 17.10 -1.94
CA MET A 91 -8.25 15.67 -1.62
C MET A 91 -7.73 15.40 -0.22
N TYR A 92 -8.41 14.52 0.49
CA TYR A 92 -8.04 14.08 1.83
C TYR A 92 -7.99 12.56 1.90
N LEU A 93 -7.12 12.05 2.77
CA LEU A 93 -7.17 10.67 3.24
C LEU A 93 -7.69 10.67 4.67
N ILE A 94 -8.77 9.93 4.91
CA ILE A 94 -9.38 9.76 6.21
C ILE A 94 -9.04 8.38 6.75
N THR A 95 -8.31 8.32 7.86
CA THR A 95 -7.94 7.06 8.54
C THR A 95 -8.17 7.20 10.03
N ASN A 96 -8.84 6.23 10.67
CA ASN A 96 -9.12 6.25 12.12
C ASN A 96 -9.75 7.57 12.61
N GLY A 97 -10.64 8.17 11.81
CA GLY A 97 -11.28 9.46 12.14
C GLY A 97 -10.42 10.70 11.89
N TYR A 98 -9.14 10.54 11.55
CA TYR A 98 -8.25 11.65 11.18
C TYR A 98 -8.34 11.95 9.69
N GLN A 99 -8.72 13.17 9.35
CA GLN A 99 -8.69 13.71 8.00
C GLN A 99 -7.35 14.41 7.76
N ASN A 100 -6.56 13.94 6.79
CA ASN A 100 -5.29 14.55 6.41
C ASN A 100 -5.32 14.95 4.93
N GLU A 101 -4.94 16.19 4.65
CA GLU A 101 -4.87 16.72 3.29
C GLU A 101 -3.77 16.02 2.48
N ILE A 102 -4.05 15.74 1.21
CA ILE A 102 -3.07 15.24 0.26
C ILE A 102 -2.42 16.44 -0.42
N THR A 103 -1.18 16.73 -0.05
CA THR A 103 -0.37 17.83 -0.59
C THR A 103 0.86 17.28 -1.30
N ASP A 104 1.25 17.86 -2.44
CA ASP A 104 2.43 17.44 -3.21
C ASP A 104 2.51 15.92 -3.47
N TYR A 105 1.37 15.33 -3.84
CA TYR A 105 1.19 13.87 -4.02
C TYR A 105 1.36 13.02 -2.77
N SER A 106 1.57 13.61 -1.59
CA SER A 106 1.80 12.91 -0.33
C SER A 106 0.48 12.64 0.38
N ALA A 107 0.16 11.37 0.61
CA ALA A 107 -0.94 10.94 1.46
C ALA A 107 -0.39 10.39 2.78
N GLN A 108 -1.04 10.75 3.88
CA GLN A 108 -0.61 10.40 5.24
C GLN A 108 -1.73 9.71 6.01
N ALA A 109 -1.42 8.54 6.57
CA ALA A 109 -2.28 7.79 7.47
C ALA A 109 -1.66 7.74 8.87
N PHE A 110 -2.51 7.93 9.89
CA PHE A 110 -2.14 7.76 11.29
C PHE A 110 -2.76 6.46 11.80
N ILE A 111 -1.90 5.50 12.15
CA ILE A 111 -2.30 4.15 12.52
C ILE A 111 -1.77 3.84 13.91
N LYS A 112 -2.68 3.54 14.82
CA LYS A 112 -2.36 3.11 16.18
C LYS A 112 -2.40 1.59 16.24
N LEU A 113 -1.30 0.99 16.66
CA LEU A 113 -1.18 -0.44 16.94
C LEU A 113 -1.09 -0.67 18.45
N SER A 114 -1.65 -1.76 18.95
CA SER A 114 -1.34 -2.24 20.30
C SER A 114 0.11 -2.73 20.39
N GLY A 115 0.66 -2.87 21.60
CA GLY A 115 1.99 -3.46 21.80
C GLY A 115 2.14 -4.85 21.18
N GLN A 116 1.11 -5.69 21.31
CA GLN A 116 1.07 -7.01 20.67
C GLN A 116 1.09 -6.92 19.14
N GLN A 117 0.29 -6.01 18.55
CA GLN A 117 0.26 -5.82 17.10
C GLN A 117 1.59 -5.28 16.58
N ASN A 118 2.16 -4.28 17.24
CA ASN A 118 3.45 -3.70 16.87
C ASN A 118 4.59 -4.75 16.94
N THR A 119 4.56 -5.63 17.94
CA THR A 119 5.56 -6.70 18.07
C THR A 119 5.34 -7.82 17.06
N GLY A 120 4.08 -8.09 16.70
CA GLY A 120 3.72 -9.22 15.84
C GLY A 120 3.87 -8.98 14.34
N PHE A 121 3.85 -7.73 13.86
CA PHE A 121 3.96 -7.46 12.43
C PHE A 121 5.42 -7.37 11.96
N ASN A 122 5.68 -7.93 10.77
CA ASN A 122 6.96 -7.83 10.06
C ASN A 122 6.83 -7.08 8.73
N TYR A 123 5.62 -7.07 8.17
CA TYR A 123 5.32 -6.45 6.89
C TYR A 123 4.10 -5.55 7.00
N LEU A 124 4.16 -4.41 6.31
CA LEU A 124 3.00 -3.61 5.95
C LEU A 124 2.87 -3.63 4.42
N THR A 125 1.72 -4.10 3.93
CA THR A 125 1.32 -3.95 2.53
C THR A 125 0.37 -2.76 2.40
N VAL A 126 0.66 -1.86 1.45
CA VAL A 126 -0.20 -0.72 1.11
C VAL A 126 -0.61 -0.80 -0.36
N TYR A 127 -1.89 -0.66 -0.64
CA TYR A 127 -2.42 -0.49 -1.99
C TYR A 127 -3.68 0.36 -1.98
N VAL A 128 -4.06 0.89 -3.14
CA VAL A 128 -5.23 1.74 -3.29
C VAL A 128 -6.20 1.11 -4.28
N GLU A 129 -7.49 1.12 -3.96
CA GLU A 129 -8.57 0.82 -4.89
C GLU A 129 -9.14 2.13 -5.44
N ASP A 130 -9.38 2.17 -6.74
CA ASP A 130 -10.00 3.31 -7.42
C ASP A 130 -11.54 3.22 -7.47
N ASN A 131 -12.17 4.26 -8.00
CA ASN A 131 -13.63 4.34 -8.15
C ASN A 131 -14.26 3.31 -9.10
N THR A 132 -13.45 2.50 -9.80
CA THR A 132 -13.90 1.38 -10.64
C THR A 132 -13.70 0.02 -9.97
N GLY A 133 -13.12 -0.01 -8.77
CA GLY A 133 -12.80 -1.24 -8.03
C GLY A 133 -11.49 -1.91 -8.45
N LEU A 134 -10.68 -1.26 -9.31
CA LEU A 134 -9.35 -1.77 -9.64
C LEU A 134 -8.35 -1.34 -8.57
N ILE A 135 -7.38 -2.21 -8.28
CA ILE A 135 -6.32 -1.93 -7.31
C ILE A 135 -5.03 -1.49 -7.98
N THR A 136 -4.26 -0.66 -7.28
CA THR A 136 -2.90 -0.32 -7.71
C THR A 136 -1.94 -1.47 -7.50
N ASP A 137 -0.72 -1.30 -8.04
CA ASP A 137 0.41 -2.07 -7.54
C ASP A 137 0.55 -1.87 -6.02
N LYS A 138 1.09 -2.89 -5.35
CA LYS A 138 1.25 -2.91 -3.90
C LYS A 138 2.64 -2.40 -3.52
N LEU A 139 2.70 -1.60 -2.46
CA LEU A 139 3.94 -1.19 -1.81
C LEU A 139 4.12 -1.98 -0.53
N TYR A 140 5.37 -2.29 -0.21
CA TYR A 140 5.73 -3.10 0.94
C TYR A 140 6.73 -2.37 1.82
N PHE A 141 6.46 -2.36 3.12
CA PHE A 141 7.41 -1.98 4.14
C PHE A 141 7.76 -3.21 4.97
N HIS A 142 9.05 -3.43 5.19
CA HIS A 142 9.57 -4.43 6.12
C HIS A 142 10.13 -3.70 7.33
N LYS A 143 9.71 -4.11 8.52
CA LYS A 143 10.09 -3.47 9.78
C LYS A 143 11.53 -3.78 10.18
#